data_AF-A0AAD9UH36-F1
#
_entry.id   AF-A0AAD9UH36-F1
#
_cell.length_a   1.000
_cell.length_b   1.000
_cell.length_c   1.000
_cell.angle_alpha   90.00
_cell.angle_beta   90.00
_cell.angle_gamma   90.00
#
_symmetry.space_group_name_H-M   'P 1'
#
loop_
_entity.id
_entity.type
_entity.pdbx_description
1 polymer ?
#
loop_
_entity_poly.entity_id
_entity_poly.type
_entity_poly.pdbx_seq_one_letter_code
_entity_poly.pdbx_strand_id
1 'polypeptide(L)'
;MEEDAMIDERTSVTARTICEGRQLVTEMRAKNFDVIRYATYRTACKLRFVQKRTNLHQVDIWNVIEAFREYNLNCMSHHTEVPLKTLETLLASLFLSLNNRLSTKLQIDADDSIGLLYDWLQSAYDPEGKGRMRVFSIKVALTTICGGKLMDKLRYVFTQLSDSSGCLVRSKFEDYLREVLILPTAVFEGPSFGYTEAAAKACFYKNARVNVNTFLDILMTEPGPRCLMWLPILHRMAAVEKVFHPVQCDGCRAETFMGFRYKCQRCYNYHLCQECFWRGRTSGNHSNNHKMKEYSSYVSIL
;
A
#
# COMPACT_ATOMS: atom_id res chain seq x y z
N MET A 1 4.88 29.54 38.41
CA MET A 1 3.44 29.45 38.11
C MET A 1 3.14 29.58 36.62
N GLU A 2 3.77 30.50 35.88
CA GLU A 2 3.66 30.53 34.40
C GLU A 2 4.55 29.49 33.68
N GLU A 3 5.74 29.16 34.21
CA GLU A 3 6.61 28.13 33.63
C GLU A 3 6.03 26.71 33.75
N ASP A 4 5.39 26.36 34.88
CA ASP A 4 4.78 25.05 35.08
C ASP A 4 3.57 24.82 34.16
N ALA A 5 2.82 25.87 33.83
CA ALA A 5 1.70 25.80 32.89
C ALA A 5 2.17 25.63 31.42
N MET A 6 3.29 26.28 31.03
CA MET A 6 3.88 26.10 29.70
C MET A 6 4.51 24.71 29.50
N ILE A 7 5.02 24.09 30.57
CA ILE A 7 5.57 22.73 30.54
C ILE A 7 4.44 21.69 30.41
N ASP A 8 3.33 21.85 31.12
CA ASP A 8 2.16 20.97 31.03
C ASP A 8 1.47 21.05 29.65
N GLU A 9 1.37 22.25 29.08
CA GLU A 9 0.78 22.45 27.75
C GLU A 9 1.65 21.82 26.64
N ARG A 10 2.98 22.01 26.67
CA ARG A 10 3.93 21.33 25.75
C ARG A 10 3.93 19.81 25.90
N THR A 11 3.80 19.30 27.13
CA THR A 11 3.75 17.86 27.39
C THR A 11 2.43 17.26 26.91
N SER A 12 1.30 17.98 27.04
CA SER A 12 -0.02 17.56 26.53
C SER A 12 -0.10 17.58 25.01
N VAL A 13 0.52 18.56 24.34
CA VAL A 13 0.60 18.65 22.88
C VAL A 13 1.48 17.53 22.35
N THR A 14 2.65 17.29 22.96
CA THR A 14 3.55 16.18 22.57
C THR A 14 2.89 14.81 22.80
N ALA A 15 2.15 14.62 23.90
CA ALA A 15 1.40 13.40 24.17
C ALA A 15 0.20 13.21 23.22
N ARG A 16 -0.50 14.29 22.84
CA ARG A 16 -1.53 14.27 21.78
C ARG A 16 -0.94 13.89 20.44
N THR A 17 0.17 14.50 20.02
CA THR A 17 0.85 14.18 18.75
C THR A 17 1.38 12.73 18.73
N ILE A 18 1.86 12.20 19.86
CA ILE A 18 2.28 10.79 20.00
C ILE A 18 1.07 9.83 19.96
N CYS A 19 -0.08 10.24 20.50
CA CYS A 19 -1.32 9.46 20.51
C CYS A 19 -2.01 9.46 19.12
N GLU A 20 -2.04 10.61 18.46
CA GLU A 20 -2.59 10.85 17.11
C GLU A 20 -1.75 10.10 16.05
N GLY A 21 -0.42 10.19 16.12
CA GLY A 21 0.50 9.47 15.22
C GLY A 21 0.45 7.93 15.33
N ARG A 22 -0.27 7.39 16.32
CA ARG A 22 -0.48 5.95 16.53
C ARG A 22 -1.92 5.48 16.33
N GLN A 23 -2.82 6.38 15.90
CA GLN A 23 -4.23 6.03 15.68
C GLN A 23 -4.37 4.90 14.66
N LEU A 24 -3.76 5.03 13.48
CA LEU A 24 -3.81 4.01 12.43
C LEU A 24 -3.29 2.66 12.90
N VAL A 25 -2.20 2.64 13.68
CA VAL A 25 -1.63 1.40 14.22
C VAL A 25 -2.58 0.74 15.20
N THR A 26 -3.21 1.52 16.08
CA THR A 26 -4.15 1.03 17.09
C THR A 26 -5.41 0.46 16.44
N GLU A 27 -6.01 1.19 15.50
CA GLU A 27 -7.19 0.73 14.76
C GLU A 27 -6.88 -0.51 13.91
N MET A 28 -5.69 -0.57 13.31
CA MET A 28 -5.23 -1.71 12.52
C MET A 28 -5.06 -2.98 13.37
N ARG A 29 -4.51 -2.86 14.59
CA ARG A 29 -4.43 -3.98 15.55
C ARG A 29 -5.81 -4.52 15.90
N ALA A 30 -6.81 -3.65 16.08
CA ALA A 30 -8.18 -4.08 16.36
C ALA A 30 -8.81 -4.90 15.22
N LYS A 31 -8.33 -4.78 13.97
CA LYS A 31 -8.77 -5.63 12.84
C LYS A 31 -8.18 -7.04 12.87
N ASN A 32 -7.24 -7.33 13.76
CA ASN A 32 -6.59 -8.64 13.89
C ASN A 32 -5.96 -9.11 12.57
N PHE A 33 -5.31 -8.23 11.81
CA PHE A 33 -4.60 -8.64 10.59
C PHE A 33 -3.40 -9.54 10.89
N ASP A 34 -2.82 -9.44 12.09
CA ASP A 34 -1.63 -10.22 12.49
C ASP A 34 -1.85 -11.74 12.51
N VAL A 35 -3.11 -12.19 12.59
CA VAL A 35 -3.47 -13.61 12.54
C VAL A 35 -3.49 -14.18 11.11
N ILE A 36 -3.33 -13.33 10.07
CA ILE A 36 -3.20 -13.79 8.70
C ILE A 36 -1.86 -14.52 8.55
N ARG A 37 -1.92 -15.78 8.11
CA ARG A 37 -0.77 -16.68 8.01
C ARG A 37 0.23 -16.22 6.95
N TYR A 38 -0.28 -15.74 5.81
CA TYR A 38 0.54 -15.39 4.66
C TYR A 38 1.00 -13.94 4.72
N ALA A 39 2.30 -13.71 4.86
CA ALA A 39 2.87 -12.36 4.97
C ALA A 39 2.43 -11.44 3.83
N THR A 40 2.40 -11.93 2.59
CA THR A 40 1.98 -11.16 1.42
C THR A 40 0.57 -10.57 1.58
N TYR A 41 -0.40 -11.39 1.98
CA TYR A 41 -1.78 -10.93 2.19
C TYR A 41 -1.91 -10.09 3.46
N ARG A 42 -1.17 -10.40 4.52
CA ARG A 42 -1.15 -9.62 5.76
C ARG A 42 -0.68 -8.18 5.50
N THR A 43 0.47 -8.02 4.84
CA THR A 43 1.02 -6.73 4.42
C THR A 43 0.04 -5.96 3.54
N ALA A 44 -0.52 -6.62 2.52
CA ALA A 44 -1.49 -6.00 1.63
C ALA A 44 -2.76 -5.55 2.37
N CYS A 45 -3.28 -6.34 3.31
CA CYS A 45 -4.43 -5.98 4.14
C CYS A 45 -4.15 -4.75 5.02
N LYS A 46 -2.99 -4.71 5.67
CA LYS A 46 -2.57 -3.60 6.51
C LYS A 46 -2.42 -2.30 5.71
N LEU A 47 -1.74 -2.37 4.55
CA LEU A 47 -1.60 -1.21 3.66
C LEU A 47 -2.94 -0.78 3.05
N ARG A 48 -3.81 -1.73 2.68
CA ARG A 48 -5.17 -1.42 2.20
C ARG A 48 -6.00 -0.75 3.28
N PHE A 49 -5.84 -1.15 4.54
CA PHE A 49 -6.49 -0.49 5.67
C PHE A 49 -6.07 0.98 5.77
N VAL A 50 -4.76 1.27 5.76
CA VAL A 50 -4.23 2.64 5.75
C VAL A 50 -4.82 3.42 4.57
N GLN A 51 -4.77 2.84 3.37
CA GLN A 51 -5.28 3.45 2.14
C GLN A 51 -6.77 3.85 2.21
N LYS A 52 -7.58 3.04 2.89
CA LYS A 52 -9.02 3.29 3.06
C LYS A 52 -9.29 4.30 4.16
N ARG A 53 -8.58 4.17 5.29
CA ARG A 53 -8.76 5.05 6.45
C ARG A 53 -8.33 6.48 6.18
N THR A 54 -7.33 6.69 5.32
CA THR A 54 -6.88 8.01 4.84
C THR A 54 -7.61 8.48 3.58
N ASN A 55 -8.58 7.74 3.05
CA ASN A 55 -9.26 8.02 1.79
C ASN A 55 -8.37 8.13 0.53
N LEU A 56 -7.06 7.87 0.61
CA LEU A 56 -6.16 8.03 -0.53
C LEU A 56 -6.45 7.06 -1.70
N HIS A 57 -7.17 5.96 -1.44
CA HIS A 57 -7.71 5.09 -2.49
C HIS A 57 -8.66 5.80 -3.47
N GLN A 58 -9.21 6.97 -3.11
CA GLN A 58 -10.08 7.79 -3.95
C GLN A 58 -9.31 8.80 -4.82
N VAL A 59 -8.03 9.04 -4.53
CA VAL A 59 -7.16 9.94 -5.31
C VAL A 59 -6.43 9.11 -6.36
N ASP A 60 -6.64 9.36 -7.64
CA ASP A 60 -5.95 8.60 -8.68
C ASP A 60 -4.50 9.07 -8.92
N ILE A 61 -3.75 8.28 -9.67
CA ILE A 61 -2.35 8.57 -9.98
C ILE A 61 -2.16 9.87 -10.77
N TRP A 62 -3.13 10.28 -11.60
CA TRP A 62 -3.01 11.52 -12.36
C TRP A 62 -3.10 12.73 -11.44
N ASN A 63 -4.03 12.72 -10.47
CA ASN A 63 -4.11 13.77 -9.47
C ASN A 63 -2.82 13.88 -8.64
N VAL A 64 -2.22 12.73 -8.28
CA VAL A 64 -0.92 12.72 -7.59
C VAL A 64 0.20 13.32 -8.45
N ILE A 65 0.26 12.98 -9.74
CA ILE A 65 1.27 13.53 -10.66
C ILE A 65 1.09 15.03 -10.87
N GLU A 66 -0.15 15.50 -11.03
CA GLU A 66 -0.44 16.93 -11.17
C GLU A 66 -0.05 17.70 -9.92
N ALA A 67 -0.35 17.18 -8.73
CA ALA A 67 0.09 17.79 -7.48
C ALA A 67 1.63 17.83 -7.39
N PHE A 68 2.36 16.81 -7.85
CA PHE A 68 3.82 16.91 -7.92
C PHE A 68 4.33 17.99 -8.86
N ARG A 69 3.59 18.31 -9.93
CA ARG A 69 3.94 19.39 -10.87
C ARG A 69 3.64 20.76 -10.28
N GLU A 70 2.48 20.93 -9.67
CA GLU A 70 2.08 22.17 -9.00
C GLU A 70 3.09 22.59 -7.92
N TYR A 71 3.60 21.63 -7.15
CA TYR A 71 4.58 21.87 -6.09
C TYR A 71 6.04 21.75 -6.57
N ASN A 72 6.28 21.68 -7.89
CA ASN A 72 7.60 21.56 -8.54
C ASN A 72 8.45 20.34 -8.12
N LEU A 73 7.86 19.37 -7.41
CA LEU A 73 8.55 18.16 -6.99
C LEU A 73 9.01 17.32 -8.19
N ASN A 74 8.33 17.41 -9.33
CA ASN A 74 8.74 16.74 -10.57
C ASN A 74 10.11 17.19 -11.09
N CYS A 75 10.49 18.46 -10.87
CA CYS A 75 11.76 19.04 -11.34
C CYS A 75 12.92 18.84 -10.35
N MET A 76 12.63 18.48 -9.10
CA MET A 76 13.64 18.31 -8.06
C MET A 76 14.37 16.95 -8.18
N SER A 77 15.63 16.93 -7.77
CA SER A 77 16.41 15.70 -7.64
C SER A 77 15.78 14.75 -6.63
N HIS A 78 15.92 13.45 -6.86
CA HIS A 78 15.40 12.41 -5.97
C HIS A 78 15.97 12.48 -4.55
N HIS A 79 17.23 12.93 -4.42
CA HIS A 79 17.91 13.04 -3.13
C HIS A 79 17.65 14.37 -2.42
N THR A 80 16.97 15.33 -3.05
CA THR A 80 16.64 16.59 -2.40
C THR A 80 15.70 16.36 -1.23
N GLU A 81 16.00 16.96 -0.08
CA GLU A 81 15.15 16.94 1.11
C GLU A 81 14.32 18.23 1.19
N VAL A 82 13.03 18.08 1.43
CA VAL A 82 12.08 19.18 1.63
C VAL A 82 11.55 19.18 3.06
N PRO A 83 11.20 20.34 3.63
CA PRO A 83 10.55 20.42 4.94
C PRO A 83 9.22 19.64 4.94
N LEU A 84 8.83 19.06 6.09
CA LEU A 84 7.55 18.35 6.19
C LEU A 84 6.33 19.24 5.91
N LYS A 85 6.45 20.56 6.07
CA LYS A 85 5.39 21.51 5.66
C LYS A 85 5.04 21.37 4.17
N THR A 86 6.01 21.02 3.32
CA THR A 86 5.76 20.76 1.90
C THR A 86 4.85 19.55 1.69
N LEU A 87 5.02 18.49 2.51
CA LEU A 87 4.13 17.32 2.48
C LEU A 87 2.72 17.72 2.92
N GLU A 88 2.59 18.45 4.02
CA GLU A 88 1.29 18.91 4.55
C GLU A 88 0.49 19.70 3.50
N THR A 89 1.11 20.70 2.86
CA THR A 89 0.45 21.52 1.83
C THR A 89 0.08 20.70 0.58
N LEU A 90 0.95 19.77 0.16
CA LEU A 90 0.68 18.86 -0.95
C LEU A 90 -0.53 17.96 -0.65
N LEU A 91 -0.61 17.39 0.54
CA LEU A 91 -1.74 16.55 0.96
C LEU A 91 -3.03 17.37 1.02
N ALA A 92 -2.98 18.59 1.55
CA ALA A 92 -4.11 19.50 1.56
C ALA A 92 -4.63 19.76 0.14
N SER A 93 -3.75 20.08 -0.81
CA SER A 93 -4.14 20.27 -2.22
C SER A 93 -4.84 19.02 -2.78
N LEU A 94 -4.29 17.82 -2.55
CA LEU A 94 -4.86 16.57 -3.06
C LEU A 94 -6.29 16.31 -2.54
N PHE A 95 -6.52 16.44 -1.23
CA PHE A 95 -7.82 16.13 -0.63
C PHE A 95 -8.86 17.21 -0.84
N LEU A 96 -8.47 18.49 -0.84
CA LEU A 96 -9.36 19.58 -1.21
C LEU A 96 -9.78 19.48 -2.68
N SER A 97 -8.83 19.18 -3.57
CA SER A 97 -9.10 18.92 -4.99
C SER A 97 -10.02 17.71 -5.19
N LEU A 98 -9.85 16.65 -4.39
CA LEU A 98 -10.77 15.50 -4.38
C LEU A 98 -12.19 15.93 -3.99
N ASN A 99 -12.37 16.64 -2.89
CA ASN A 99 -13.70 17.09 -2.42
C ASN A 99 -14.40 18.01 -3.42
N ASN A 100 -13.66 18.80 -4.19
CA ASN A 100 -14.22 19.64 -5.26
C ASN A 100 -14.77 18.81 -6.44
N ARG A 101 -14.27 17.58 -6.65
CA ARG A 101 -14.77 16.68 -7.70
C ARG A 101 -15.91 15.77 -7.22
N LEU A 102 -15.98 15.50 -5.91
CA LEU A 102 -17.01 14.66 -5.33
C LEU A 102 -18.33 15.41 -5.20
N SER A 103 -19.45 14.70 -5.30
CA SER A 103 -20.75 15.28 -4.95
C SER A 103 -20.83 15.50 -3.43
N THR A 104 -21.66 16.44 -2.99
CA THR A 104 -21.79 16.80 -1.56
C THR A 104 -22.09 15.61 -0.64
N LYS A 105 -22.79 14.59 -1.16
CA LYS A 105 -23.12 13.36 -0.39
C LYS A 105 -21.94 12.39 -0.23
N LEU A 106 -20.90 12.54 -1.05
CA LEU A 106 -19.74 11.67 -1.10
C LEU A 106 -18.46 12.35 -0.60
N GLN A 107 -18.54 13.63 -0.20
CA GLN A 107 -17.41 14.35 0.36
C GLN A 107 -16.87 13.63 1.60
N ILE A 108 -15.55 13.65 1.72
CA ILE A 108 -14.83 13.08 2.85
C ILE A 108 -14.46 14.19 3.84
N ASP A 109 -14.15 13.79 5.07
CA ASP A 109 -13.45 14.64 6.01
C ASP A 109 -11.99 14.80 5.53
N ALA A 110 -11.69 15.94 4.91
CA ALA A 110 -10.37 16.21 4.34
C ALA A 110 -9.33 16.40 5.45
N ASP A 111 -9.67 17.08 6.54
CA ASP A 111 -8.74 17.39 7.63
C ASP A 111 -8.30 16.11 8.36
N ASP A 112 -9.23 15.20 8.66
CA ASP A 112 -8.91 13.88 9.22
C ASP A 112 -8.05 13.05 8.25
N SER A 113 -8.38 13.07 6.95
CA SER A 113 -7.62 12.34 5.94
C SER A 113 -6.19 12.87 5.75
N ILE A 114 -6.01 14.19 5.80
CA ILE A 114 -4.71 14.87 5.74
C ILE A 114 -3.89 14.51 6.98
N GLY A 115 -4.45 14.68 8.18
CA GLY A 115 -3.76 14.41 9.45
C GLY A 115 -3.27 12.97 9.54
N LEU A 116 -4.16 12.00 9.31
CA LEU A 116 -3.82 10.58 9.38
C LEU A 116 -2.75 10.17 8.37
N LEU A 117 -2.81 10.69 7.14
CA LEU A 117 -1.83 10.37 6.11
C LEU A 117 -0.49 11.05 6.38
N TYR A 118 -0.50 12.32 6.80
CA TYR A 118 0.68 13.07 7.18
C TYR A 118 1.44 12.38 8.31
N ASP A 119 0.76 12.06 9.41
CA ASP A 119 1.37 11.43 10.59
C ASP A 119 1.99 10.08 10.27
N TRP A 120 1.30 9.28 9.44
CA TRP A 120 1.80 7.98 9.03
C TRP A 120 3.04 8.07 8.14
N LEU A 121 3.03 8.98 7.15
CA LEU A 121 4.17 9.17 6.26
C LEU A 121 5.37 9.79 6.98
N GLN A 122 5.14 10.76 7.86
CA GLN A 122 6.19 11.32 8.71
C GLN A 122 6.81 10.23 9.58
N SER A 123 5.99 9.44 10.29
CA SER A 123 6.48 8.36 11.15
C SER A 123 7.26 7.29 10.38
N ALA A 124 6.87 7.05 9.12
CA ALA A 124 7.52 6.05 8.27
C ALA A 124 8.87 6.54 7.70
N TYR A 125 8.95 7.79 7.26
CA TYR A 125 10.09 8.31 6.47
C TYR A 125 10.97 9.31 7.22
N ASP A 126 10.56 9.81 8.38
CA ASP A 126 11.36 10.64 9.29
C ASP A 126 11.33 10.10 10.74
N PRO A 127 11.80 8.86 10.97
CA PRO A 127 11.79 8.24 12.30
C PRO A 127 12.70 8.95 13.31
N GLU A 128 13.68 9.72 12.83
CA GLU A 128 14.61 10.50 13.66
C GLU A 128 14.08 11.92 13.97
N GLY A 129 12.94 12.32 13.40
CA GLY A 129 12.31 13.61 13.67
C GLY A 129 13.12 14.81 13.17
N LYS A 130 13.78 14.70 12.02
CA LYS A 130 14.57 15.77 11.40
C LYS A 130 13.71 16.90 10.83
N GLY A 131 12.40 16.67 10.66
CA GLY A 131 11.48 17.62 10.06
C GLY A 131 11.63 17.74 8.54
N ARG A 132 12.27 16.75 7.90
CA ARG A 132 12.55 16.73 6.46
C ARG A 132 12.29 15.36 5.85
N MET A 133 11.91 15.35 4.58
CA MET A 133 11.69 14.13 3.81
C MET A 133 12.26 14.26 2.40
N ARG A 134 12.85 13.19 1.87
CA ARG A 134 13.32 13.19 0.48
C ARG A 134 12.14 13.28 -0.48
N VAL A 135 12.31 14.09 -1.54
CA VAL A 135 11.32 14.22 -2.61
C VAL A 135 10.94 12.85 -3.19
N PHE A 136 11.93 11.96 -3.33
CA PHE A 136 11.68 10.63 -3.86
C PHE A 136 10.83 9.77 -2.91
N SER A 137 11.01 9.88 -1.60
CA SER A 137 10.17 9.20 -0.60
C SER A 137 8.70 9.63 -0.73
N ILE A 138 8.44 10.93 -0.84
CA ILE A 138 7.08 11.47 -1.06
C ILE A 138 6.47 10.90 -2.34
N LYS A 139 7.23 10.96 -3.45
CA LYS A 139 6.78 10.43 -4.75
C LYS A 139 6.44 8.94 -4.68
N VAL A 140 7.37 8.14 -4.19
CA VAL A 140 7.22 6.68 -4.10
C VAL A 140 6.07 6.31 -3.19
N ALA A 141 5.96 6.92 -2.01
CA ALA A 141 4.87 6.66 -1.09
C ALA A 141 3.52 6.94 -1.78
N LEU A 142 3.25 8.19 -2.15
CA LEU A 142 1.94 8.60 -2.66
C LEU A 142 1.55 7.86 -3.95
N THR A 143 2.47 7.67 -4.91
CA THR A 143 2.21 6.83 -6.09
C THR A 143 1.84 5.40 -5.73
N THR A 144 2.51 4.81 -4.73
CA THR A 144 2.27 3.41 -4.35
C THR A 144 0.90 3.23 -3.72
N ILE A 145 0.50 4.12 -2.81
CA ILE A 145 -0.75 4.00 -2.03
C ILE A 145 -1.95 4.74 -2.65
N CYS A 146 -1.82 5.54 -3.71
CA CYS A 146 -3.00 6.19 -4.31
C CYS A 146 -3.99 5.19 -4.95
N GLY A 147 -5.15 5.65 -5.38
CA GLY A 147 -6.06 4.89 -6.24
C GLY A 147 -5.48 4.65 -7.64
N GLY A 148 -6.12 3.75 -8.40
CA GLY A 148 -5.78 3.50 -9.81
C GLY A 148 -5.14 2.14 -10.10
N LYS A 149 -4.90 1.88 -11.39
CA LYS A 149 -4.36 0.59 -11.88
C LYS A 149 -2.87 0.49 -11.54
N LEU A 150 -2.43 -0.70 -11.13
CA LEU A 150 -1.01 -0.97 -10.85
C LEU A 150 -0.11 -0.65 -12.05
N MET A 151 -0.55 -1.01 -13.26
CA MET A 151 0.21 -0.78 -14.49
C MET A 151 0.53 0.71 -14.71
N ASP A 152 -0.43 1.61 -14.48
CA ASP A 152 -0.24 3.05 -14.70
C ASP A 152 0.73 3.64 -13.67
N LYS A 153 0.62 3.20 -12.41
CA LYS A 153 1.59 3.56 -11.36
C LYS A 153 2.99 3.06 -11.66
N LEU A 154 3.13 1.80 -12.08
CA LEU A 154 4.44 1.24 -12.43
C LEU A 154 5.05 1.93 -13.66
N ARG A 155 4.23 2.34 -14.63
CA ARG A 155 4.70 3.20 -15.73
C ARG A 155 5.23 4.53 -15.23
N TYR A 156 4.49 5.22 -14.36
CA TYR A 156 4.97 6.46 -13.76
C TYR A 156 6.26 6.26 -12.98
N VAL A 157 6.34 5.23 -12.12
CA VAL A 157 7.57 4.86 -11.42
C VAL A 157 8.70 4.66 -12.42
N PHE A 158 8.50 3.89 -13.49
CA PHE A 158 9.53 3.65 -14.50
C PHE A 158 10.07 4.94 -15.12
N THR A 159 9.24 5.96 -15.33
CA THR A 159 9.73 7.27 -15.82
C THR A 159 10.73 7.93 -14.88
N GLN A 160 10.64 7.66 -13.57
CA GLN A 160 11.59 8.15 -12.59
C GLN A 160 12.89 7.33 -12.62
N LEU A 161 12.81 6.03 -12.95
CA LEU A 161 13.93 5.10 -12.86
C LEU A 161 14.73 4.96 -14.16
N SER A 162 14.18 5.38 -15.31
CA SER A 162 14.86 5.23 -16.59
C SER A 162 15.83 6.36 -16.90
N ASP A 163 16.74 6.10 -17.84
CA ASP A 163 17.56 7.10 -18.51
C ASP A 163 16.87 7.63 -19.79
N SER A 164 17.55 8.53 -20.51
CA SER A 164 17.07 9.09 -21.79
C SER A 164 16.95 8.05 -22.91
N SER A 165 17.57 6.87 -22.76
CA SER A 165 17.46 5.76 -23.71
C SER A 165 16.25 4.86 -23.43
N GLY A 166 15.44 5.17 -22.42
CA GLY A 166 14.30 4.37 -22.00
C GLY A 166 14.69 3.07 -21.28
N CYS A 167 15.92 2.99 -20.77
CA CYS A 167 16.43 1.84 -20.03
C CYS A 167 16.44 2.11 -18.52
N LEU A 168 16.12 1.10 -17.72
CA LEU A 168 16.18 1.16 -16.26
C LEU A 168 17.61 1.43 -15.78
N VAL A 169 17.77 2.45 -14.93
CA VAL A 169 19.01 2.70 -14.19
C VAL A 169 18.98 1.89 -12.89
N ARG A 170 19.94 0.98 -12.71
CA ARG A 170 19.95 0.03 -11.58
C ARG A 170 20.02 0.70 -10.21
N SER A 171 20.87 1.71 -10.05
CA SER A 171 20.98 2.48 -8.80
C SER A 171 19.66 3.16 -8.43
N LYS A 172 18.96 3.77 -9.41
CA LYS A 172 17.64 4.36 -9.19
C LYS A 172 16.60 3.32 -8.74
N PHE A 173 16.66 2.10 -9.30
CA PHE A 173 15.78 1.01 -8.86
C PHE A 173 16.11 0.52 -7.44
N GLU A 174 17.38 0.48 -7.06
CA GLU A 174 17.78 0.18 -5.68
C GLU A 174 17.24 1.23 -4.70
N ASP A 175 17.35 2.51 -5.06
CA ASP A 175 16.77 3.60 -4.28
C ASP A 175 15.25 3.48 -4.20
N TYR A 176 14.58 3.14 -5.30
CA TYR A 176 13.14 2.89 -5.31
C TYR A 176 12.76 1.76 -4.34
N LEU A 177 13.53 0.67 -4.33
CA LEU A 177 13.29 -0.43 -3.42
C LEU A 177 13.51 -0.03 -1.96
N ARG A 178 14.50 0.82 -1.65
CA ARG A 178 14.67 1.37 -0.30
C ARG A 178 13.44 2.16 0.12
N GLU A 179 12.93 3.03 -0.75
CA GLU A 179 11.76 3.86 -0.46
C GLU A 179 10.45 3.06 -0.34
N VAL A 180 10.18 2.15 -1.28
CA VAL A 180 8.88 1.45 -1.32
C VAL A 180 8.76 0.40 -0.22
N LEU A 181 9.89 -0.18 0.24
CA LEU A 181 9.92 -1.18 1.31
C LEU A 181 9.87 -0.55 2.72
N ILE A 182 9.90 0.77 2.83
CA ILE A 182 9.54 1.47 4.07
C ILE A 182 8.04 1.31 4.35
N LEU A 183 7.17 1.29 3.33
CA LEU A 183 5.71 1.12 3.51
C LEU A 183 5.32 -0.18 4.25
N PRO A 184 5.77 -1.39 3.85
CA PRO A 184 5.51 -2.59 4.63
C PRO A 184 6.18 -2.55 6.00
N THR A 185 7.35 -1.92 6.13
CA THR A 185 8.02 -1.73 7.43
C THR A 185 7.18 -0.87 8.38
N ALA A 186 6.56 0.20 7.88
CA ALA A 186 5.68 1.10 8.62
C ALA A 186 4.38 0.45 9.11
N VAL A 187 4.04 -0.74 8.61
CA VAL A 187 2.93 -1.57 9.12
C VAL A 187 3.43 -2.85 9.82
N PHE A 188 4.68 -2.83 10.28
CA PHE A 188 5.34 -3.88 11.05
C PHE A 188 5.54 -5.21 10.27
N GLU A 189 5.72 -5.12 8.95
CA GLU A 189 6.01 -6.26 8.08
C GLU A 189 7.44 -6.25 7.53
N GLY A 190 8.32 -5.41 8.08
CA GLY A 190 9.74 -5.30 7.73
C GLY A 190 10.51 -6.63 7.77
N PRO A 191 10.28 -7.54 8.74
CA PRO A 191 10.95 -8.85 8.74
C PRO A 191 10.61 -9.72 7.52
N SER A 192 9.42 -9.53 6.91
CA SER A 192 9.01 -10.26 5.70
C SER A 192 9.37 -9.51 4.41
N PHE A 193 9.33 -8.17 4.44
CA PHE A 193 9.45 -7.31 3.26
C PHE A 193 10.37 -6.10 3.51
N GLY A 194 11.56 -6.37 4.06
CA GLY A 194 12.61 -5.38 4.24
C GLY A 194 13.52 -5.26 3.02
N TYR A 195 14.19 -4.11 2.88
CA TYR A 195 15.21 -3.94 1.86
C TYR A 195 16.42 -4.84 2.13
N THR A 196 16.92 -5.49 1.08
CA THR A 196 18.23 -6.12 1.04
C THR A 196 18.83 -5.92 -0.34
N GLU A 197 20.16 -5.76 -0.44
CA GLU A 197 20.83 -5.65 -1.73
C GLU A 197 20.58 -6.88 -2.61
N ALA A 198 20.52 -8.07 -2.00
CA ALA A 198 20.22 -9.31 -2.68
C ALA A 198 18.83 -9.29 -3.33
N ALA A 199 17.82 -8.73 -2.66
CA ALA A 199 16.48 -8.57 -3.23
C ALA A 199 16.48 -7.66 -4.46
N ALA A 200 17.22 -6.54 -4.42
CA ALA A 200 17.31 -5.63 -5.55
C ALA A 200 17.99 -6.26 -6.77
N LYS A 201 19.10 -6.96 -6.55
CA LYS A 201 19.82 -7.70 -7.61
C LYS A 201 18.95 -8.80 -8.21
N ALA A 202 18.16 -9.51 -7.39
CA ALA A 202 17.33 -10.63 -7.83
C ALA A 202 16.18 -10.22 -8.79
N CYS A 203 15.61 -9.02 -8.65
CA CYS A 203 14.45 -8.58 -9.47
C CYS A 203 14.69 -8.66 -10.98
N PHE A 204 15.90 -8.31 -11.43
CA PHE A 204 16.24 -8.23 -12.85
C PHE A 204 17.60 -8.89 -13.16
N TYR A 205 18.02 -9.88 -12.38
CA TYR A 205 19.35 -10.52 -12.51
C TYR A 205 19.60 -11.05 -13.93
N LYS A 206 18.57 -11.56 -14.60
CA LYS A 206 18.67 -12.17 -15.95
C LYS A 206 18.61 -11.15 -17.10
N ASN A 207 18.38 -9.86 -16.82
CA ASN A 207 18.07 -8.86 -17.85
C ASN A 207 19.12 -7.76 -17.89
N ALA A 208 20.07 -7.85 -18.83
CA ALA A 208 21.12 -6.82 -18.98
C ALA A 208 20.54 -5.43 -19.28
N ARG A 209 19.48 -5.36 -20.10
CA ARG A 209 18.74 -4.13 -20.41
C ARG A 209 17.26 -4.34 -20.07
N VAL A 210 16.68 -3.42 -19.31
CA VAL A 210 15.28 -3.47 -18.88
C VAL A 210 14.58 -2.22 -19.40
N ASN A 211 13.67 -2.39 -20.36
CA ASN A 211 12.77 -1.32 -20.81
C ASN A 211 11.46 -1.38 -20.00
N VAL A 212 10.52 -0.47 -20.29
CA VAL A 212 9.24 -0.39 -19.56
C VAL A 212 8.43 -1.68 -19.64
N ASN A 213 8.42 -2.36 -20.79
CA ASN A 213 7.65 -3.60 -20.96
C ASN A 213 8.25 -4.73 -20.13
N THR A 214 9.57 -4.93 -20.20
CA THR A 214 10.28 -5.92 -19.35
C THR A 214 10.09 -5.63 -17.86
N PHE A 215 10.10 -4.34 -17.47
CA PHE A 215 9.84 -3.92 -16.09
C PHE A 215 8.42 -4.32 -15.64
N LEU A 216 7.41 -4.01 -16.45
CA LEU A 216 6.01 -4.34 -16.16
C LEU A 216 5.80 -5.85 -16.13
N ASP A 217 6.31 -6.59 -17.12
CA ASP A 217 6.18 -8.04 -17.20
C ASP A 217 6.71 -8.70 -15.94
N ILE A 218 7.91 -8.32 -15.49
CA ILE A 218 8.53 -8.91 -14.30
C ILE A 218 7.76 -8.55 -13.02
N LEU A 219 7.40 -7.27 -12.83
CA LEU A 219 6.73 -6.84 -11.59
C LEU A 219 5.27 -7.29 -11.49
N MET A 220 4.63 -7.61 -12.62
CA MET A 220 3.23 -8.05 -12.68
C MET A 220 3.07 -9.57 -12.86
N THR A 221 4.15 -10.33 -13.07
CA THR A 221 4.10 -11.80 -13.16
C THR A 221 3.70 -12.43 -11.83
N GLU A 222 3.09 -13.63 -11.88
CA GLU A 222 2.80 -14.45 -10.70
C GLU A 222 3.60 -15.78 -10.76
N PRO A 223 4.57 -16.02 -9.84
CA PRO A 223 5.04 -15.13 -8.77
C PRO A 223 6.04 -14.07 -9.29
N GLY A 224 5.86 -12.83 -8.85
CA GLY A 224 6.79 -11.73 -9.11
C GLY A 224 7.95 -11.69 -8.10
N PRO A 225 8.76 -10.61 -8.09
CA PRO A 225 9.85 -10.48 -7.13
C PRO A 225 9.38 -10.56 -5.67
N ARG A 226 10.07 -11.40 -4.88
CA ARG A 226 9.66 -11.74 -3.51
C ARG A 226 9.46 -10.52 -2.61
N CYS A 227 10.34 -9.52 -2.71
CA CYS A 227 10.26 -8.30 -1.91
C CYS A 227 9.03 -7.42 -2.24
N LEU A 228 8.42 -7.59 -3.42
CA LEU A 228 7.30 -6.79 -3.91
C LEU A 228 5.99 -7.57 -4.06
N MET A 229 5.92 -8.83 -3.61
CA MET A 229 4.71 -9.66 -3.80
C MET A 229 3.43 -9.04 -3.19
N TRP A 230 3.57 -8.21 -2.15
CA TRP A 230 2.45 -7.52 -1.50
C TRP A 230 1.82 -6.45 -2.40
N LEU A 231 2.59 -5.86 -3.33
CA LEU A 231 2.15 -4.74 -4.15
C LEU A 231 1.08 -5.17 -5.20
N PRO A 232 1.27 -6.25 -5.99
CA PRO A 232 0.20 -6.78 -6.81
C PRO A 232 -1.04 -7.18 -6.01
N ILE A 233 -0.85 -7.81 -4.83
CA ILE A 233 -1.97 -8.24 -3.99
C ILE A 233 -2.78 -7.06 -3.45
N LEU A 234 -2.14 -5.96 -3.02
CA LEU A 234 -2.82 -4.72 -2.60
C LEU A 234 -3.79 -4.22 -3.67
N HIS A 235 -3.34 -4.22 -4.93
CA HIS A 235 -4.15 -3.80 -6.06
C HIS A 235 -5.25 -4.80 -6.44
N ARG A 236 -4.94 -6.10 -6.45
CA ARG A 236 -5.92 -7.14 -6.74
C ARG A 236 -7.01 -7.19 -5.67
N MET A 237 -6.66 -6.99 -4.40
CA MET A 237 -7.62 -6.84 -3.29
C MET A 237 -8.62 -5.73 -3.58
N ALA A 238 -8.13 -4.53 -3.92
CA ALA A 238 -9.01 -3.41 -4.25
C ALA A 238 -9.96 -3.72 -5.43
N ALA A 239 -9.51 -4.48 -6.43
CA ALA A 239 -10.32 -4.86 -7.58
C ALA A 239 -11.42 -5.89 -7.24
N VAL A 240 -11.19 -6.77 -6.26
CA VAL A 240 -12.15 -7.82 -5.89
C VAL A 240 -13.07 -7.46 -4.74
N GLU A 241 -12.87 -6.31 -4.07
CA GLU A 241 -13.64 -5.91 -2.86
C GLU A 241 -15.16 -5.99 -3.03
N LYS A 242 -15.66 -5.74 -4.24
CA LYS A 242 -17.11 -5.76 -4.57
C LYS A 242 -17.52 -6.98 -5.40
N VAL A 243 -16.62 -7.93 -5.64
CA VAL A 243 -16.91 -9.14 -6.41
C VAL A 243 -17.67 -10.12 -5.53
N PHE A 244 -18.90 -10.43 -5.92
CA PHE A 244 -19.80 -11.33 -5.20
C PHE A 244 -19.67 -12.78 -5.68
N HIS A 245 -19.66 -13.72 -4.74
CA HIS A 245 -19.65 -15.15 -5.02
C HIS A 245 -20.87 -15.83 -4.37
N PRO A 246 -21.84 -16.35 -5.15
CA PRO A 246 -23.01 -17.07 -4.66
C PRO A 246 -22.66 -18.54 -4.32
N VAL A 247 -21.62 -18.74 -3.51
CA VAL A 247 -21.23 -20.07 -3.04
C VAL A 247 -20.96 -20.04 -1.54
N GLN A 248 -21.34 -21.12 -0.85
CA GLN A 248 -21.07 -21.23 0.58
C GLN A 248 -19.57 -21.38 0.83
N CYS A 249 -19.07 -20.70 1.86
CA CYS A 249 -17.74 -20.97 2.38
C CYS A 249 -17.76 -22.18 3.33
N ASP A 250 -16.95 -23.20 3.03
CA ASP A 250 -16.82 -24.40 3.87
C ASP A 250 -16.16 -24.15 5.23
N GLY A 251 -15.41 -23.04 5.36
CA GLY A 251 -14.71 -22.67 6.59
C GLY A 251 -15.59 -21.96 7.61
N CYS A 252 -16.31 -20.90 7.20
CA CYS A 252 -17.17 -20.11 8.10
C CYS A 252 -18.67 -20.33 7.91
N ARG A 253 -19.08 -21.19 6.96
CA ARG A 253 -20.49 -21.49 6.60
C ARG A 253 -21.30 -20.31 6.07
N ALA A 254 -20.69 -19.14 5.85
CA ALA A 254 -21.35 -18.02 5.17
C ALA A 254 -21.87 -18.49 3.80
N GLU A 255 -23.17 -18.32 3.56
CA GLU A 255 -23.85 -18.78 2.35
C GLU A 255 -23.33 -18.09 1.09
N THR A 256 -22.85 -16.86 1.23
CA THR A 256 -22.25 -16.05 0.18
C THR A 256 -21.13 -15.19 0.77
N PHE A 257 -20.25 -14.66 -0.08
CA PHE A 257 -19.20 -13.73 0.34
C PHE A 257 -18.71 -12.85 -0.81
N MET A 258 -18.01 -11.78 -0.46
CA MET A 258 -17.31 -10.89 -1.41
C MET A 258 -15.79 -11.05 -1.32
N GLY A 259 -15.06 -10.61 -2.34
CA GLY A 259 -13.60 -10.64 -2.37
C GLY A 259 -13.04 -11.81 -3.15
N PHE A 260 -11.88 -12.32 -2.71
CA PHE A 260 -11.30 -13.52 -3.31
C PHE A 260 -12.06 -14.79 -2.92
N ARG A 261 -12.16 -15.70 -3.88
CA ARG A 261 -12.62 -17.08 -3.67
C ARG A 261 -11.47 -18.04 -3.86
N TYR A 262 -11.32 -19.00 -2.96
CA TYR A 262 -10.31 -20.04 -3.03
C TYR A 262 -10.99 -21.40 -3.17
N LYS A 263 -10.76 -22.11 -4.29
CA LYS A 263 -11.26 -23.47 -4.51
C LYS A 263 -10.14 -24.48 -4.28
N CYS A 264 -10.39 -25.52 -3.49
CA CYS A 264 -9.44 -26.62 -3.35
C CYS A 264 -9.33 -27.40 -4.67
N GLN A 265 -8.11 -27.72 -5.07
CA GLN A 265 -7.87 -28.55 -6.26
C GLN A 265 -7.95 -30.05 -5.97
N ARG A 266 -8.12 -30.45 -4.71
CA ARG A 266 -8.18 -31.85 -4.26
C ARG A 266 -9.53 -32.24 -3.67
N CYS A 267 -10.07 -31.40 -2.79
CA CYS A 267 -11.37 -31.64 -2.16
C CYS A 267 -12.51 -31.31 -3.13
N TYR A 268 -13.49 -32.20 -3.23
CA TYR A 268 -14.66 -31.99 -4.07
C TYR A 268 -15.46 -30.78 -3.59
N ASN A 269 -15.69 -29.81 -4.49
CA ASN A 269 -16.47 -28.59 -4.27
C ASN A 269 -16.15 -27.81 -2.98
N TYR A 270 -14.90 -27.85 -2.53
CA TYR A 270 -14.49 -27.14 -1.33
C TYR A 270 -14.06 -25.70 -1.65
N HIS A 271 -14.70 -24.73 -0.99
CA HIS A 271 -14.56 -23.29 -1.20
C HIS A 271 -14.28 -22.55 0.10
N LEU A 272 -13.28 -21.68 0.09
CA LEU A 272 -13.00 -20.75 1.17
C LEU A 272 -13.18 -19.32 0.68
N CYS A 273 -13.80 -18.47 1.51
CA CYS A 273 -13.69 -17.03 1.38
C CYS A 273 -12.26 -16.58 1.74
N GLN A 274 -11.93 -15.33 1.39
CA GLN A 274 -10.59 -14.80 1.64
C GLN A 274 -10.18 -14.85 3.12
N GLU A 275 -11.08 -14.55 4.05
CA GLU A 275 -10.75 -14.57 5.49
C GLU A 275 -10.44 -15.97 5.99
N CYS A 276 -11.20 -16.98 5.55
CA CYS A 276 -10.96 -18.37 5.92
C CYS A 276 -9.64 -18.87 5.36
N PHE A 277 -9.36 -18.60 4.09
CA PHE A 277 -8.11 -19.02 3.45
C PHE A 277 -6.90 -18.34 4.10
N TRP A 278 -6.94 -17.01 4.28
CA TRP A 278 -5.82 -16.24 4.84
C TRP A 278 -5.50 -16.59 6.29
N ARG A 279 -6.51 -16.97 7.08
CA ARG A 279 -6.36 -17.40 8.47
C ARG A 279 -6.17 -18.91 8.62
N GLY A 280 -6.11 -19.65 7.51
CA GLY A 280 -5.88 -21.10 7.51
C GLY A 280 -6.98 -21.92 8.18
N ARG A 281 -8.24 -21.47 8.11
CA ARG A 281 -9.38 -22.24 8.61
C ARG A 281 -9.58 -23.48 7.73
N THR A 282 -9.77 -24.62 8.38
CA THR A 282 -10.04 -25.91 7.73
C THR A 282 -11.33 -26.52 8.27
N SER A 283 -11.96 -27.37 7.46
CA SER A 283 -13.17 -28.11 7.84
C SER A 283 -13.25 -29.44 7.09
N GLY A 284 -13.88 -30.43 7.73
CA GLY A 284 -13.95 -31.79 7.19
C GLY A 284 -12.56 -32.37 6.90
N ASN A 285 -12.40 -32.99 5.72
CA ASN A 285 -11.13 -33.61 5.29
C ASN A 285 -10.15 -32.61 4.63
N HIS A 286 -10.45 -31.31 4.66
CA HIS A 286 -9.56 -30.32 4.06
C HIS A 286 -8.33 -30.04 4.94
N SER A 287 -7.16 -29.98 4.31
CA SER A 287 -5.90 -29.60 4.96
C SER A 287 -5.31 -28.37 4.28
N ASN A 288 -4.66 -27.49 5.06
CA ASN A 288 -3.96 -26.31 4.56
C ASN A 288 -2.76 -26.63 3.64
N ASN A 289 -2.38 -27.91 3.50
CA ASN A 289 -1.37 -28.37 2.54
C ASN A 289 -1.96 -28.62 1.14
N HIS A 290 -3.29 -28.62 1.00
CA HIS A 290 -3.92 -28.78 -0.30
C HIS A 290 -3.74 -27.51 -1.14
N LYS A 291 -3.38 -27.69 -2.42
CA LYS A 291 -3.27 -26.57 -3.35
C LYS A 291 -4.64 -25.94 -3.58
N MET A 292 -4.71 -24.62 -3.38
CA MET A 292 -5.90 -23.82 -3.62
C MET A 292 -5.73 -23.01 -4.91
N LYS A 293 -6.78 -22.94 -5.72
CA LYS A 293 -6.85 -22.03 -6.87
C LYS A 293 -7.64 -20.79 -6.46
N GLU A 294 -7.05 -19.63 -6.67
CA GLU A 294 -7.67 -18.33 -6.40
C GLU A 294 -8.52 -17.88 -7.60
N TYR A 295 -9.65 -17.25 -7.31
CA TYR A 295 -10.59 -16.70 -8.28
C TYR A 295 -10.92 -15.26 -7.90
N SER A 296 -10.75 -14.35 -8.85
CA SER A 296 -11.03 -12.91 -8.74
C SER A 296 -12.28 -12.47 -9.48
N SER A 297 -13.02 -13.42 -10.07
CA SER A 297 -14.32 -13.20 -10.72
C SER A 297 -15.22 -14.39 -10.46
N TYR A 298 -16.53 -14.17 -10.50
CA TYR A 298 -17.51 -15.24 -10.63
C TYR A 298 -17.82 -15.41 -12.11
N VAL A 299 -17.43 -16.55 -12.67
CA VAL A 299 -17.93 -16.99 -13.98
C VAL A 299 -18.85 -18.16 -13.68
N SER A 300 -20.16 -17.96 -13.87
CA SER A 300 -21.12 -19.05 -13.95
C SER A 300 -20.74 -19.88 -15.18
N ILE A 301 -20.14 -21.04 -14.94
CA ILE A 301 -20.07 -22.08 -15.98
C ILE A 301 -21.51 -22.61 -16.05
N LEU A 302 -22.27 -22.07 -16.99
CA LEU A 302 -23.46 -22.74 -17.52
C LEU A 302 -23.01 -24.00 -18.27
#